data_AF-A0A9D9MVX9-F1
#
_entry.id   AF-A0A9D9MVX9-F1
#
_cell.length_a   1.000
_cell.length_b   1.000
_cell.length_c   1.000
_cell.angle_alpha   90.00
_cell.angle_beta   90.00
_cell.angle_gamma   90.00
#
_symmetry.space_group_name_H-M   'P 1'
#
loop_
_entity.id
_entity.type
_entity.pdbx_description
1 polymer ?
#
loop_
_entity_poly.entity_id
_entity_poly.type
_entity_poly.pdbx_seq_one_letter_code
_entity_poly.pdbx_strand_id
1 'polypeptide(L)'
;MLPNHVQLLTGEDRHRLIPRLDGPCYELAIALHRNTGWPMVGLILDSVIRHAGIRRPDGSIHDARGPINEQVFAAPFLETAVEHIIRPITESELLSVREISLSLIRHFSCTAPILWPDLPYPEDHPMRKAIAFADELRELSLRHGICLRTSVPAERIHFASLKGDEQYVLAPTDDGFGWTMRRDIVR
;
A
#
# COMPACT_ATOMS: atom_id res chain seq x y z
N MET A 1 6.02 -20.77 -14.97
CA MET A 1 4.66 -20.77 -14.39
C MET A 1 4.32 -19.31 -14.07
N LEU A 2 3.17 -18.78 -14.51
CA LEU A 2 2.82 -17.38 -14.23
C LEU A 2 2.27 -17.27 -12.79
N PRO A 3 2.72 -16.28 -12.00
CA PRO A 3 2.21 -16.04 -10.64
C PRO A 3 0.75 -15.57 -10.67
N ASN A 4 -0.01 -15.84 -9.61
CA ASN A 4 -1.36 -15.29 -9.47
C ASN A 4 -1.32 -13.74 -9.53
N HIS A 5 -2.33 -13.17 -10.19
CA HIS A 5 -2.40 -11.73 -10.41
C HIS A 5 -3.10 -11.02 -9.24
N VAL A 6 -2.49 -9.99 -8.69
CA VAL A 6 -3.15 -9.06 -7.76
C VAL A 6 -3.78 -7.94 -8.57
N GLN A 7 -5.10 -7.91 -8.62
CA GLN A 7 -5.82 -6.78 -9.19
C GLN A 7 -5.81 -5.62 -8.18
N LEU A 8 -5.35 -4.46 -8.64
CA LEU A 8 -5.31 -3.24 -7.85
C LEU A 8 -6.68 -2.56 -7.83
N LEU A 9 -6.92 -1.75 -6.81
CA LEU A 9 -8.11 -0.89 -6.73
C LEU A 9 -8.18 0.06 -7.94
N THR A 10 -9.40 0.44 -8.31
CA THR A 10 -9.63 1.44 -9.35
C THR A 10 -9.14 2.82 -8.88
N GLY A 11 -8.94 3.76 -9.82
CA GLY A 11 -8.41 5.10 -9.50
C GLY A 11 -9.28 5.91 -8.53
N GLU A 12 -10.60 5.73 -8.58
CA GLU A 12 -11.56 6.43 -7.72
C GLU A 12 -11.56 5.86 -6.28
N ASP A 13 -11.53 4.53 -6.14
CA ASP A 13 -11.47 3.87 -4.83
C ASP A 13 -10.13 4.14 -4.14
N ARG A 14 -9.04 4.15 -4.92
CA ARG A 14 -7.70 4.48 -4.42
C ARG A 14 -7.63 5.88 -3.83
N HIS A 15 -8.32 6.87 -4.41
CA HIS A 15 -8.31 8.25 -3.89
C HIS A 15 -8.90 8.38 -2.49
N ARG A 16 -9.88 7.55 -2.13
CA ARG A 16 -10.54 7.60 -0.80
C ARG A 16 -9.63 7.11 0.33
N LEU A 17 -8.61 6.33 -0.02
CA LEU A 17 -7.64 5.76 0.90
C LEU A 17 -6.35 6.59 1.01
N ILE A 18 -6.15 7.57 0.13
CA ILE A 18 -5.00 8.47 0.18
C ILE A 18 -5.16 9.41 1.39
N PRO A 19 -4.18 9.43 2.33
CA PRO A 19 -4.26 10.35 3.45
C PRO A 19 -4.10 11.80 3.02
N ARG A 20 -4.62 12.71 3.86
CA ARG A 20 -4.39 14.14 3.67
C ARG A 20 -2.91 14.47 3.87
N LEU A 21 -2.46 15.51 3.18
CA LEU A 21 -1.09 16.03 3.28
C LEU A 21 -0.81 16.73 4.61
N ASP A 22 -1.86 17.12 5.35
CA ASP A 22 -1.76 17.69 6.69
C ASP A 22 -2.50 16.81 7.70
N GLY A 23 -1.87 16.57 8.85
CA GLY A 23 -2.27 15.56 9.82
C GLY A 23 -1.62 14.21 9.48
N PRO A 24 -2.31 13.22 8.87
CA PRO A 24 -1.88 11.82 8.81
C PRO A 24 -0.57 11.52 8.05
N CYS A 25 0.09 12.54 7.50
CA CYS A 25 1.34 12.40 6.77
C CYS A 25 2.48 11.83 7.64
N TYR A 26 2.47 12.05 8.96
CA TYR A 26 3.49 11.51 9.86
C TYR A 26 3.34 10.01 10.05
N GLU A 27 2.12 9.55 10.31
CA GLU A 27 1.82 8.12 10.42
C GLU A 27 2.12 7.39 9.11
N LEU A 28 1.81 8.01 7.96
CA LEU A 28 2.15 7.46 6.65
C LEU A 28 3.67 7.39 6.47
N ALA A 29 4.41 8.47 6.75
CA ALA A 29 5.87 8.48 6.61
C ALA A 29 6.54 7.41 7.48
N ILE A 30 6.07 7.23 8.71
CA ILE A 30 6.54 6.18 9.62
C ILE A 30 6.22 4.79 9.07
N ALA A 31 4.97 4.56 8.63
CA ALA A 31 4.57 3.27 8.05
C ALA A 31 5.41 2.91 6.82
N LEU A 32 5.60 3.88 5.93
CA LEU A 32 6.44 3.75 4.74
C LEU A 32 7.90 3.47 5.11
N HIS A 33 8.47 4.20 6.05
CA HIS A 33 9.84 4.00 6.54
C HIS A 33 10.04 2.58 7.07
N ARG A 34 9.14 2.11 7.93
CA ARG A 34 9.21 0.77 8.52
C ARG A 34 9.03 -0.34 7.48
N ASN A 35 8.14 -0.13 6.50
CA ASN A 35 7.87 -1.11 5.44
C ASN A 35 9.02 -1.25 4.44
N THR A 36 9.74 -0.15 4.17
CA THR A 36 10.72 -0.08 3.07
C THR A 36 12.16 0.00 3.54
N GLY A 37 12.39 0.40 4.79
CA GLY A 37 13.70 0.77 5.32
C GLY A 37 14.24 2.11 4.78
N TRP A 38 13.48 2.82 3.95
CA TRP A 38 13.93 4.06 3.32
C TRP A 38 13.89 5.24 4.29
N PRO A 39 14.86 6.18 4.25
CA PRO A 39 14.97 7.22 5.26
C PRO A 39 13.81 8.23 5.16
N MET A 40 13.28 8.64 6.31
CA MET A 40 12.26 9.69 6.37
C MET A 40 12.86 11.06 6.10
N VAL A 41 12.05 11.93 5.51
CA VAL A 41 12.37 13.33 5.23
C VAL A 41 11.26 14.23 5.71
N GLY A 42 11.64 15.35 6.32
CA GLY A 42 10.74 16.37 6.81
C GLY A 42 10.91 17.67 6.05
N LEU A 43 9.79 18.33 5.75
CA LEU A 43 9.75 19.74 5.39
C LEU A 43 9.72 20.56 6.68
N ILE A 44 10.78 21.33 6.93
CA ILE A 44 10.92 22.19 8.10
C ILE A 44 10.60 23.63 7.69
N LEU A 45 9.65 24.25 8.38
CA LEU A 45 9.28 25.67 8.27
C LEU A 45 9.22 26.25 9.68
N ASP A 46 9.87 27.39 9.92
CA ASP A 46 9.92 28.05 11.23
C ASP A 46 10.28 27.09 12.39
N SER A 47 11.24 26.19 12.14
CA SER A 47 11.70 25.14 13.09
C SER A 47 10.67 24.05 13.42
N VAL A 48 9.52 24.02 12.73
CA VAL A 48 8.48 23.01 12.87
C VAL A 48 8.49 22.08 11.66
N ILE A 49 8.39 20.78 11.91
CA ILE A 49 8.11 19.81 10.83
C ILE A 49 6.67 20.07 10.39
N ARG A 50 6.45 20.43 9.12
CA ARG A 50 5.12 20.69 8.55
C ARG A 50 4.60 19.55 7.71
N HIS A 51 5.50 18.77 7.12
CA HIS A 51 5.16 17.61 6.31
C HIS A 51 6.26 16.57 6.38
N ALA A 52 5.90 15.31 6.20
CA ALA A 52 6.82 14.18 6.21
C ALA A 52 6.55 13.22 5.04
N GLY A 53 7.62 12.61 4.56
CA GLY A 53 7.61 11.54 3.57
C GLY A 53 8.84 10.65 3.71
N ILE A 54 9.10 9.79 2.73
CA ILE A 54 10.32 8.96 2.65
C ILE A 54 11.13 9.34 1.41
N ARG A 55 12.46 9.18 1.46
CA ARG A 55 13.35 9.33 0.30
C ARG A 55 13.53 7.97 -0.38
N ARG A 56 13.11 7.85 -1.63
CA ARG A 56 13.30 6.64 -2.44
C ARG A 56 14.77 6.49 -2.87
N PRO A 57 15.20 5.27 -3.27
CA PRO A 57 16.55 5.05 -3.79
C PRO A 57 16.90 5.88 -5.03
N ASP A 58 15.90 6.27 -5.83
CA ASP A 58 16.07 7.15 -7.00
C ASP A 58 16.19 8.65 -6.65
N GLY A 59 16.15 8.99 -5.35
CA GLY A 59 16.26 10.35 -4.84
C GLY A 59 14.94 11.12 -4.76
N SER A 60 13.84 10.59 -5.31
CA SER A 60 12.52 11.20 -5.18
C SER A 60 11.96 11.06 -3.77
N ILE A 61 10.99 11.91 -3.41
CA ILE A 61 10.28 11.84 -2.13
C ILE A 61 8.92 11.19 -2.37
N HIS A 62 8.56 10.20 -1.54
CA HIS A 62 7.25 9.58 -1.56
C HIS A 62 6.42 10.10 -0.39
N ASP A 63 5.26 10.70 -0.70
CA ASP A 63 4.23 11.06 0.28
C ASP A 63 2.85 10.52 -0.15
N ALA A 64 1.77 11.03 0.43
CA ALA A 64 0.41 10.60 0.09
C ALA A 64 0.04 10.73 -1.40
N ARG A 65 0.80 11.49 -2.21
CA ARG A 65 0.58 11.62 -3.66
C ARG A 65 1.36 10.59 -4.48
N GLY A 66 2.27 9.85 -3.85
CA GLY A 66 3.23 8.98 -4.54
C GLY A 66 4.61 9.63 -4.69
N PRO A 67 5.46 9.13 -5.61
CA PRO A 67 6.80 9.67 -5.84
C PRO A 67 6.76 11.04 -6.52
N ILE A 68 7.41 12.04 -5.91
CA ILE A 68 7.47 13.44 -6.33
C ILE A 68 8.87 14.02 -6.09
N ASN A 69 9.17 15.16 -6.73
CA ASN A 69 10.42 15.89 -6.46
C ASN A 69 10.28 16.84 -5.26
N GLU A 70 11.40 17.43 -4.84
CA GLU A 70 11.45 18.34 -3.68
C GLU A 70 10.58 19.60 -3.87
N GLN A 71 10.52 20.14 -5.10
CA GLN A 71 9.68 21.32 -5.36
C GLN A 71 8.19 21.02 -5.14
N VAL A 72 7.71 19.88 -5.65
CA VAL A 72 6.31 19.44 -5.50
C VAL A 72 6.01 19.01 -4.07
N PHE A 73 7.00 18.47 -3.35
CA PHE A 73 6.88 18.13 -1.94
C PHE A 73 6.61 19.37 -1.08
N ALA A 74 7.36 20.45 -1.30
CA ALA A 74 7.23 21.69 -0.53
C ALA A 74 6.06 22.59 -0.99
N ALA A 75 5.75 22.62 -2.29
CA ALA A 75 4.83 23.59 -2.89
C ALA A 75 3.48 23.82 -2.15
N PRO A 76 2.78 22.79 -1.64
CA PRO A 76 1.50 23.00 -0.95
C PRO A 76 1.60 23.79 0.36
N PHE A 77 2.80 23.92 0.93
CA PHE A 77 3.04 24.53 2.24
C PHE A 77 3.74 25.88 2.15
N LEU A 78 4.13 26.30 0.95
CA LEU A 78 4.84 27.55 0.69
C LEU A 78 3.85 28.63 0.23
N GLU A 79 3.02 29.12 1.15
CA GLU A 79 2.14 30.29 0.90
C GLU A 79 2.91 31.63 0.97
N THR A 80 4.11 31.62 1.55
CA THR A 80 4.95 32.80 1.81
C THR A 80 6.42 32.47 1.56
N ALA A 81 7.25 33.50 1.33
CA ALA A 81 8.72 33.41 1.19
C ALA A 81 9.43 33.06 2.52
N VAL A 82 8.89 32.10 3.26
CA VAL A 82 9.47 31.56 4.48
C VAL A 82 10.60 30.63 4.07
N GLU A 83 11.77 30.80 4.69
CA GLU A 83 12.89 29.89 4.49
C GLU A 83 12.47 28.49 4.92
N HIS A 84 12.71 27.51 4.05
CA HIS A 84 12.36 26.12 4.29
C HIS A 84 13.57 25.22 4.07
N ILE A 85 13.58 24.11 4.79
CA ILE A 85 14.63 23.10 4.66
C ILE A 85 13.96 21.74 4.54
N ILE A 86 14.36 20.98 3.54
CA ILE A 86 14.04 19.55 3.46
C ILE A 86 15.24 18.79 3.99
N ARG A 87 15.05 18.01 5.06
CA ARG A 87 16.14 17.23 5.66
C ARG A 87 15.68 15.86 6.14
N PRO A 88 16.61 14.91 6.33
CA PRO A 88 16.31 13.69 7.06
C PRO A 88 15.75 13.99 8.46
N ILE A 89 14.77 13.19 8.87
CA ILE A 89 14.15 13.24 10.20
C ILE A 89 14.02 11.83 10.77
N THR A 90 13.84 11.73 12.08
CA THR A 90 13.66 10.47 12.82
C THR A 90 12.23 10.31 13.32
N GLU A 91 11.85 9.08 13.70
CA GLU A 91 10.52 8.84 14.32
C GLU A 91 10.36 9.63 15.62
N SER A 92 11.44 9.74 16.41
CA SER A 92 11.46 10.51 17.66
C SER A 92 11.14 11.99 17.45
N GLU A 93 11.65 12.59 16.37
CA GLU A 93 11.34 13.97 16.01
C GLU A 93 9.88 14.17 15.62
N LEU A 94 9.25 13.21 14.95
CA LEU A 94 7.82 13.30 14.65
C LEU A 94 6.97 13.18 15.91
N LEU A 95 7.35 12.26 16.82
CA LEU A 95 6.67 12.03 18.10
C LEU A 95 6.75 13.24 19.04
N SER A 96 7.76 14.10 18.90
CA SER A 96 7.87 15.33 19.71
C SER A 96 7.00 16.48 19.19
N VAL A 97 6.57 16.43 17.92
CA VAL A 97 5.71 17.46 17.31
C VAL A 97 4.25 17.27 17.71
N ARG A 98 3.75 16.03 17.70
CA ARG A 98 2.38 15.71 18.11
C ARG A 98 2.21 14.25 18.51
N GLU A 99 1.06 13.95 19.11
CA GLU A 99 0.63 12.56 19.29
C GLU A 99 0.43 11.88 17.93
N ILE A 100 1.05 10.72 17.77
CA ILE A 100 1.01 9.91 16.56
C ILE A 100 0.16 8.67 16.80
N SER A 101 -0.80 8.42 15.91
CA SER A 101 -1.70 7.30 16.04
C SER A 101 -1.06 5.99 15.55
N LEU A 102 -0.82 5.06 16.49
CA LEU A 102 -0.33 3.70 16.16
C LEU A 102 -1.33 2.92 15.29
N SER A 103 -2.63 3.17 15.44
CA SER A 103 -3.65 2.51 14.62
C SER A 103 -3.59 2.98 13.17
N LEU A 104 -3.34 4.27 12.93
CA LEU A 104 -3.13 4.81 11.59
C LEU A 104 -1.81 4.34 10.97
N ILE A 105 -0.72 4.26 11.74
CA ILE A 105 0.54 3.65 11.25
C ILE A 105 0.27 2.23 10.79
N ARG A 106 -0.39 1.42 11.61
CA ARG A 106 -0.73 0.03 11.26
C ARG A 106 -1.63 -0.04 10.02
N HIS A 107 -2.61 0.85 9.92
CA HIS A 107 -3.49 0.93 8.76
C HIS A 107 -2.68 1.25 7.48
N PHE A 108 -1.81 2.27 7.52
CA PHE A 108 -0.97 2.63 6.37
C PHE A 108 0.07 1.57 6.04
N SER A 109 0.60 0.84 7.02
CA SER A 109 1.51 -0.29 6.76
C SER A 109 0.84 -1.37 5.91
N CYS A 110 -0.47 -1.56 6.05
CA CYS A 110 -1.25 -2.50 5.24
C CYS A 110 -1.75 -1.90 3.91
N THR A 111 -2.16 -0.63 3.91
CA THR A 111 -2.79 -0.04 2.73
C THR A 111 -1.79 0.55 1.74
N ALA A 112 -0.63 1.03 2.19
CA ALA A 112 0.33 1.69 1.31
C ALA A 112 0.78 0.82 0.11
N PRO A 113 1.13 -0.48 0.28
CA PRO A 113 1.48 -1.32 -0.87
C PRO A 113 0.33 -1.57 -1.84
N ILE A 114 -0.92 -1.45 -1.37
CA ILE A 114 -2.13 -1.56 -2.20
C ILE A 114 -2.31 -0.30 -3.04
N LEU A 115 -2.07 0.85 -2.42
CA LEU A 115 -2.14 2.13 -3.09
C LEU A 115 -0.99 2.21 -4.08
N TRP A 116 0.25 2.00 -3.68
CA TRP A 116 1.44 2.14 -4.52
C TRP A 116 2.08 0.77 -4.77
N PRO A 117 1.78 0.10 -5.91
CA PRO A 117 2.17 -1.29 -6.17
C PRO A 117 3.68 -1.49 -6.35
N ASP A 118 4.39 -0.39 -6.61
CA ASP A 118 5.83 -0.33 -6.72
C ASP A 118 6.53 -0.29 -5.34
N LEU A 119 5.76 -0.16 -4.25
CA LEU A 119 6.28 -0.36 -2.90
C LEU A 119 6.39 -1.85 -2.56
N PRO A 120 7.43 -2.26 -1.82
CA PRO A 120 7.54 -3.63 -1.35
C PRO A 120 6.45 -3.94 -0.31
N TYR A 121 5.96 -5.18 -0.32
CA TYR A 121 5.15 -5.71 0.77
C TYR A 121 6.03 -6.09 1.97
N PRO A 122 5.74 -5.60 3.19
CA PRO A 122 6.39 -6.07 4.41
C PRO A 122 6.34 -7.58 4.56
N GLU A 123 7.32 -8.19 5.22
CA GLU A 123 7.40 -9.64 5.39
C GLU A 123 6.17 -10.24 6.08
N ASP A 124 5.62 -9.53 7.06
CA ASP A 124 4.44 -9.92 7.83
C ASP A 124 3.11 -9.46 7.20
N HIS A 125 3.15 -8.82 6.03
CA HIS A 125 1.98 -8.24 5.39
C HIS A 125 0.95 -9.32 5.00
N PRO A 126 -0.36 -9.16 5.33
CA PRO A 126 -1.39 -10.14 5.04
C PRO A 126 -1.48 -10.57 3.56
N MET A 127 -1.25 -9.63 2.62
CA MET A 127 -1.18 -9.94 1.17
C MET A 127 -0.18 -11.06 0.84
N ARG A 128 1.00 -11.10 1.48
CA ARG A 128 1.99 -12.16 1.18
C ARG A 128 1.43 -13.54 1.50
N LYS A 129 0.67 -13.66 2.60
CA LYS A 129 -0.02 -14.90 2.98
C LYS A 129 -1.16 -15.22 2.01
N ALA A 130 -1.91 -14.22 1.56
CA ALA A 130 -2.97 -14.39 0.58
C ALA A 130 -2.43 -14.87 -0.78
N ILE A 131 -1.31 -14.30 -1.25
CA ILE A 131 -0.62 -14.75 -2.48
C ILE A 131 -0.17 -16.20 -2.33
N ALA A 132 0.56 -16.52 -1.26
CA ALA A 132 1.04 -17.88 -1.01
C ALA A 132 -0.12 -18.89 -0.95
N PHE A 133 -1.21 -18.54 -0.27
CA PHE A 133 -2.41 -19.37 -0.20
C PHE A 133 -3.04 -19.58 -1.58
N ALA A 134 -3.17 -18.53 -2.39
CA ALA A 134 -3.71 -18.62 -3.74
C ALA A 134 -2.81 -19.48 -4.66
N ASP A 135 -1.49 -19.39 -4.50
CA ASP A 135 -0.52 -20.20 -5.25
C ASP A 135 -0.66 -21.68 -4.89
N GLU A 136 -0.69 -22.02 -3.59
CA GLU A 136 -0.91 -23.39 -3.12
C GLU A 136 -2.26 -23.96 -3.59
N LEU A 137 -3.33 -23.15 -3.53
CA LEU A 137 -4.65 -23.55 -4.01
C LEU A 137 -4.66 -23.80 -5.52
N ARG A 138 -3.87 -23.05 -6.30
CA ARG A 138 -3.69 -23.24 -7.75
C ARG A 138 -3.01 -24.56 -8.03
N GLU A 139 -1.93 -24.87 -7.33
CA GLU A 139 -1.22 -26.15 -7.46
C GLU A 139 -2.14 -27.32 -7.12
N LEU A 140 -2.91 -27.22 -6.04
CA LEU A 140 -3.90 -28.24 -5.67
C LEU A 140 -4.94 -28.43 -6.78
N SER A 141 -5.42 -27.31 -7.34
CA SER A 141 -6.43 -27.34 -8.40
C SER A 141 -5.91 -28.01 -9.68
N LEU A 142 -4.66 -27.71 -10.06
CA LEU A 142 -3.98 -28.32 -11.21
C LEU A 142 -3.78 -29.82 -11.01
N ARG A 143 -3.33 -30.22 -9.81
CA ARG A 143 -3.06 -31.63 -9.47
C ARG A 143 -4.30 -32.50 -9.59
N HIS A 144 -5.47 -31.98 -9.22
CA HIS A 144 -6.71 -32.75 -9.18
C HIS A 144 -7.65 -32.46 -10.35
N GLY A 145 -7.35 -31.48 -11.21
CA GLY A 145 -8.23 -31.06 -12.30
C GLY A 145 -9.55 -30.45 -11.82
N ILE A 146 -9.59 -29.95 -10.58
CA ILE A 146 -10.77 -29.38 -9.92
C ILE A 146 -10.46 -27.95 -9.48
N CYS A 147 -11.40 -27.03 -9.60
CA CYS A 147 -11.28 -25.66 -9.09
C CYS A 147 -12.47 -25.28 -8.20
N LEU A 148 -12.25 -24.28 -7.33
CA LEU A 148 -13.30 -23.63 -6.58
C LEU A 148 -13.92 -22.53 -7.44
N ARG A 149 -15.25 -22.52 -7.55
CA ARG A 149 -16.04 -21.45 -8.17
C ARG A 149 -17.03 -20.89 -7.16
N THR A 150 -17.13 -19.57 -7.15
CA THR A 150 -18.13 -18.80 -6.40
C THR A 150 -18.58 -17.67 -7.31
N SER A 151 -19.89 -17.47 -7.44
CA SER A 151 -20.47 -16.37 -8.20
C SER A 151 -20.59 -15.11 -7.35
N VAL A 152 -20.83 -15.30 -6.04
CA VAL A 152 -21.00 -14.26 -5.04
C VAL A 152 -20.51 -14.73 -3.65
N PRO A 153 -20.14 -13.82 -2.73
CA PRO A 153 -19.57 -14.16 -1.42
C PRO A 153 -20.44 -15.04 -0.50
N ALA A 154 -21.76 -15.05 -0.68
CA ALA A 154 -22.69 -15.78 0.19
C ALA A 154 -23.17 -17.13 -0.38
N GLU A 155 -22.71 -17.52 -1.57
CA GLU A 155 -23.11 -18.77 -2.20
C GLU A 155 -22.27 -19.95 -1.66
N ARG A 156 -22.82 -21.17 -1.74
CA ARG A 156 -22.05 -22.37 -1.42
C ARG A 156 -20.86 -22.50 -2.37
N ILE A 157 -19.72 -22.89 -1.82
CA ILE A 157 -18.52 -23.19 -2.62
C ILE A 157 -18.84 -24.33 -3.58
N HIS A 158 -18.67 -24.08 -4.89
CA HIS A 158 -18.92 -25.06 -5.93
C HIS A 158 -17.59 -25.61 -6.47
N PHE A 159 -17.41 -26.93 -6.41
CA PHE A 159 -16.26 -27.62 -7.02
C PHE A 159 -16.58 -27.92 -8.49
N ALA A 160 -15.71 -27.50 -9.40
CA ALA A 160 -15.90 -27.72 -10.83
C ALA A 160 -14.64 -28.26 -11.49
N SER A 161 -14.77 -28.86 -12.68
CA SER A 161 -13.60 -29.18 -13.49
C SER A 161 -12.85 -27.91 -13.90
N LEU A 162 -11.52 -27.97 -13.79
CA LEU A 162 -10.61 -26.96 -14.29
C LEU A 162 -10.77 -26.83 -15.81
N LYS A 163 -10.84 -25.60 -16.33
CA LYS A 163 -10.91 -25.33 -17.77
C LYS A 163 -9.73 -24.48 -18.21
N GLY A 164 -8.97 -24.93 -19.21
CA GLY A 164 -7.84 -24.17 -19.78
C GLY A 164 -6.83 -23.71 -18.71
N ASP A 165 -6.34 -22.48 -18.86
CA ASP A 165 -5.35 -21.86 -17.98
C ASP A 165 -5.99 -20.92 -16.93
N GLU A 166 -7.11 -21.34 -16.33
CA GLU A 166 -7.76 -20.59 -15.25
C GLU A 166 -6.75 -20.29 -14.10
N GLN A 167 -6.75 -19.06 -13.58
CA GLN A 167 -5.91 -18.57 -12.47
C GLN A 167 -6.75 -17.93 -11.36
N TYR A 168 -6.19 -17.78 -10.16
CA TYR A 168 -6.80 -17.02 -9.08
C TYR A 168 -6.34 -15.56 -9.16
N VAL A 169 -7.29 -14.64 -9.10
CA VAL A 169 -7.05 -13.20 -9.03
C VAL A 169 -7.47 -12.73 -7.66
N LEU A 170 -6.54 -12.08 -6.97
CA LEU A 170 -6.79 -11.47 -5.67
C LEU A 170 -7.08 -9.98 -5.85
N ALA A 171 -8.11 -9.48 -5.18
CA ALA A 171 -8.39 -8.05 -5.14
C ALA A 171 -8.60 -7.62 -3.67
N PRO A 172 -8.05 -6.49 -3.23
CA PRO A 172 -8.35 -5.91 -1.91
C PRO A 172 -9.84 -5.65 -1.77
N THR A 173 -10.36 -5.80 -0.56
CA THR A 173 -11.66 -5.23 -0.20
C THR A 173 -11.54 -3.71 -0.06
N ASP A 174 -12.67 -3.01 -0.22
CA ASP A 174 -12.71 -1.54 -0.16
C ASP A 174 -12.21 -0.96 1.17
N ASP A 175 -12.33 -1.73 2.25
CA ASP A 175 -11.85 -1.36 3.58
C ASP A 175 -10.33 -1.62 3.78
N GLY A 176 -9.68 -2.28 2.82
CA GLY A 176 -8.26 -2.64 2.88
C GLY A 176 -7.90 -3.69 3.93
N PHE A 177 -8.87 -4.29 4.61
CA PHE A 177 -8.65 -5.28 5.68
C PHE A 177 -8.80 -6.73 5.23
N GLY A 178 -9.32 -6.95 4.02
CA GLY A 178 -9.58 -8.26 3.45
C GLY A 178 -9.20 -8.36 1.98
N TRP A 179 -9.41 -9.57 1.44
CA TRP A 179 -9.16 -9.88 0.04
C TRP A 179 -10.31 -10.70 -0.50
N THR A 180 -10.74 -10.37 -1.71
CA THR A 180 -11.60 -11.23 -2.50
C THR A 180 -10.72 -12.03 -3.45
N MET A 181 -11.10 -13.29 -3.66
CA MET A 181 -10.44 -14.17 -4.61
C MET A 181 -11.46 -14.58 -5.66
N ARG A 182 -11.16 -14.31 -6.92
CA ARG A 182 -11.97 -14.73 -8.07
C ARG A 182 -11.14 -15.60 -9.01
N ARG A 183 -11.80 -16.40 -9.84
CA ARG A 183 -11.15 -17.13 -10.93
C ARG A 183 -11.23 -16.30 -12.21
N ASP A 184 -10.13 -16.25 -12.95
CA ASP A 184 -10.07 -15.61 -14.27
C ASP A 184 -9.39 -16.54 -15.29
N ILE A 185 -9.76 -16.41 -16.56
CA ILE A 185 -9.12 -17.17 -17.65
C ILE A 185 -8.10 -16.25 -18.29
N VAL A 186 -6.82 -16.55 -18.11
CA VAL A 186 -5.77 -15.83 -18.84
C VAL A 186 -5.84 -16.29 -20.29
N ARG A 187 -6.25 -15.39 -21.19
CA ARG A 187 -6.25 -15.59 -22.64
C ARG A 187 -4.95 -15.10 -23.25
#